data_AF-A0A2A2K6H9-F1
#
_entry.id   AF-A0A2A2K6H9-F1
#
_cell.length_a   1.000
_cell.length_b   1.000
_cell.length_c   1.000
_cell.angle_alpha   90.00
_cell.angle_beta   90.00
_cell.angle_gamma   90.00
#
_symmetry.space_group_name_H-M   'P 1'
#
loop_
_entity.id
_entity.type
_entity.pdbx_description
1 polymer ?
#
loop_
_entity_poly.entity_id
_entity_poly.type
_entity_poly.pdbx_seq_one_letter_code
_entity_poly.pdbx_strand_id
1 'polypeptide(L)'
;MFKGEQPPAHGLVRGRDWQLLRAEEHGDHLQVEFELPEAQGDLPGWPHEVQLKLLVELGDQLKLTLTSYNLGNTDVTLSQALHSYFAVSDVRRVQVEGVDGLAYIETLANWEQRKQQGNLGFAGETDRIYLNAPDRLAIRSALKSLSRGGPTCPAIRSARLRGPHPPPPSPAPPPVHRPHPPSHC
;
A
#
# COMPACT_ATOMS: atom_id res chain seq x y z
N MET A 1 9.50 22.22 -4.58
CA MET A 1 9.95 20.82 -4.35
C MET A 1 10.54 20.70 -2.95
N PHE A 2 10.60 19.50 -2.38
CA PHE A 2 11.21 19.25 -1.07
C PHE A 2 12.66 19.78 -1.01
N LYS A 3 13.01 20.46 0.08
CA LYS A 3 14.29 21.10 0.36
C LYS A 3 15.06 20.27 1.40
N GLY A 4 15.69 19.20 0.94
CA GLY A 4 16.57 18.34 1.74
C GLY A 4 17.32 17.36 0.84
N GLU A 5 18.39 16.74 1.35
CA GLU A 5 19.25 15.84 0.54
C GLU A 5 18.48 14.63 0.01
N GLN A 6 17.62 14.02 0.84
CA GLN A 6 16.72 12.92 0.43
C GLN A 6 15.37 13.05 1.15
N PRO A 7 14.24 13.04 0.41
CA PRO A 7 12.93 12.97 1.05
C PRO A 7 12.73 11.59 1.72
N PRO A 8 12.07 11.53 2.88
CA PRO A 8 11.81 10.26 3.54
C PRO A 8 10.91 9.36 2.68
N ALA A 9 11.16 8.05 2.77
CA ALA A 9 10.31 7.06 2.12
C ALA A 9 8.86 7.23 2.57
N HIS A 10 7.96 7.35 1.60
CA HIS A 10 6.52 7.56 1.78
C HIS A 10 6.13 8.95 2.36
N GLY A 11 7.00 9.94 2.19
CA GLY A 11 6.69 11.33 2.46
C GLY A 11 6.64 11.67 3.96
N LEU A 12 6.06 12.83 4.26
CA LEU A 12 6.22 13.49 5.55
C LEU A 12 5.05 13.31 6.51
N VAL A 13 3.92 12.75 6.06
CA VAL A 13 2.62 12.88 6.74
C VAL A 13 2.20 11.66 7.55
N ARG A 14 2.73 10.47 7.25
CA ARG A 14 2.27 9.20 7.84
C ARG A 14 2.66 8.98 9.31
N GLY A 15 3.63 9.75 9.81
CA GLY A 15 4.16 9.64 11.17
C GLY A 15 3.87 10.88 12.02
N ARG A 16 2.84 11.64 11.66
CA ARG A 16 2.40 12.84 12.37
C ARG A 16 1.03 12.61 12.99
N ASP A 17 0.72 13.41 14.00
CA ASP A 17 -0.57 13.37 14.67
C ASP A 17 -1.59 14.19 13.87
N TRP A 18 -2.61 13.51 13.37
CA TRP A 18 -3.71 14.16 12.67
C TRP A 18 -4.72 14.68 13.67
N GLN A 19 -5.26 15.86 13.40
CA GLN A 19 -6.26 16.48 14.24
C GLN A 19 -7.65 16.00 13.83
N LEU A 20 -8.45 15.56 14.79
CA LEU A 20 -9.85 15.21 14.59
C LEU A 20 -10.65 16.50 14.36
N LEU A 21 -11.25 16.65 13.18
CA LEU A 21 -12.16 17.75 12.87
C LEU A 21 -13.57 17.45 13.33
N ARG A 22 -14.07 16.26 12.98
CA ARG A 22 -15.42 15.82 13.34
C ARG A 22 -15.53 14.30 13.35
N ALA A 23 -16.42 13.80 14.19
CA ALA A 23 -16.87 12.42 14.22
C ALA A 23 -18.38 12.43 14.40
N GLU A 24 -19.11 11.91 13.41
CA GLU A 24 -20.57 12.00 13.33
C GLU A 24 -21.15 10.67 12.85
N GLU A 25 -22.23 10.22 13.49
CA GLU A 25 -23.04 9.12 12.99
C GLU A 25 -24.07 9.66 11.99
N HIS A 26 -24.20 8.98 10.85
CA HIS A 26 -25.14 9.31 9.78
C HIS A 26 -25.97 8.06 9.47
N GLY A 27 -27.03 7.80 10.24
CA GLY A 27 -27.76 6.53 10.13
C GLY A 27 -26.86 5.34 10.51
N ASP A 28 -26.66 4.40 9.58
CA ASP A 28 -25.89 3.16 9.84
C ASP A 28 -24.38 3.29 9.56
N HIS A 29 -23.87 4.51 9.35
CA HIS A 29 -22.44 4.73 9.11
C HIS A 29 -21.85 5.81 10.03
N LEU A 30 -20.59 5.61 10.41
CA LEU A 30 -19.76 6.58 11.13
C LEU A 30 -18.89 7.33 10.13
N GLN A 31 -18.95 8.66 10.17
CA GLN A 31 -18.08 9.55 9.41
C GLN A 31 -17.08 10.22 10.37
N VAL A 32 -15.79 10.09 10.08
CA VAL A 32 -14.70 10.72 10.84
C VAL A 32 -13.83 11.51 9.87
N GLU A 33 -13.68 12.80 10.12
CA GLU A 33 -12.82 13.68 9.32
C GLU A 33 -11.63 14.13 10.16
N PHE A 34 -10.45 14.04 9.55
CA PHE A 34 -9.19 14.51 10.11
C PHE A 34 -8.55 15.54 9.19
N GLU A 35 -7.73 16.41 9.78
CA GLU A 35 -6.81 17.27 9.06
C GLU A 35 -5.39 17.19 9.60
N LEU A 36 -4.43 17.62 8.79
CA LEU A 36 -3.04 17.80 9.21
C LEU A 36 -2.65 19.28 9.00
N PRO A 37 -2.82 20.15 10.01
CA PRO A 37 -2.55 21.58 9.86
C PRO A 37 -1.09 21.88 9.49
N GLU A 38 -0.15 21.05 9.96
CA GLU A 38 1.28 21.21 9.64
C GLU A 38 1.56 21.17 8.13
N ALA A 39 0.70 20.53 7.32
CA ALA A 39 0.82 20.52 5.87
C ALA A 39 0.62 21.91 5.23
N GLN A 40 0.07 22.87 5.98
CA GLN A 40 -0.16 24.25 5.58
C GLN A 40 1.07 25.15 5.90
N GLY A 41 2.29 24.64 5.66
CA GLY A 41 3.53 25.44 5.71
C GLY A 41 4.56 25.02 6.77
N ASP A 42 4.21 24.12 7.69
CA ASP A 42 5.09 23.75 8.82
C ASP A 42 5.82 22.40 8.63
N LEU A 43 5.55 21.69 7.52
CA LEU A 43 6.24 20.45 7.20
C LEU A 43 7.75 20.72 6.94
N PRO A 44 8.67 20.06 7.67
CA PRO A 44 10.11 20.22 7.50
C PRO A 44 10.54 19.96 6.05
N GLY A 45 11.27 20.92 5.48
CA GLY A 45 11.76 20.83 4.11
C GLY A 45 10.67 20.90 3.03
N TRP A 46 9.40 21.13 3.36
CA TRP A 46 8.32 21.23 2.37
C TRP A 46 7.86 22.69 2.25
N PRO A 47 8.25 23.41 1.18
CA PRO A 47 8.02 24.85 1.07
C PRO A 47 6.66 25.18 0.45
N HIS A 48 5.61 24.43 0.78
CA HIS A 48 4.28 24.61 0.19
C HIS A 48 3.17 24.51 1.24
N GLU A 49 2.10 25.24 0.99
CA GLU A 49 0.90 25.28 1.84
C GLU A 49 -0.18 24.40 1.20
N VAL A 50 -0.39 23.21 1.78
CA VAL A 50 -1.37 22.24 1.30
C VAL A 50 -2.30 21.87 2.44
N GLN A 51 -3.59 22.16 2.30
CA GLN A 51 -4.59 21.59 3.19
C GLN A 51 -4.72 20.10 2.90
N LEU A 52 -4.54 19.27 3.91
CA LEU A 52 -4.65 17.83 3.83
C LEU A 52 -5.79 17.35 4.73
N LYS A 53 -6.78 16.67 4.15
CA LYS A 53 -7.94 16.12 4.85
C LYS A 53 -8.09 14.63 4.57
N LEU A 54 -8.40 13.86 5.61
CA LEU A 54 -8.73 12.45 5.52
C LEU A 54 -10.15 12.25 6.01
N LEU A 55 -11.03 11.81 5.12
CA LEU A 55 -12.39 11.39 5.46
C LEU A 55 -12.45 9.87 5.53
N VAL A 56 -12.92 9.35 6.66
CA VAL A 56 -13.14 7.93 6.91
C VAL A 56 -14.65 7.73 7.06
N GLU A 57 -15.24 6.91 6.21
CA GLU A 57 -16.64 6.51 6.27
C GLU A 57 -16.69 5.00 6.57
N LEU A 58 -17.23 4.64 7.73
CA LEU A 58 -17.30 3.26 8.23
C LEU A 58 -18.75 2.78 8.30
N GLY A 59 -19.07 1.72 7.57
CA GLY A 59 -20.31 0.94 7.67
C GLY A 59 -20.05 -0.49 7.20
N ASP A 60 -20.97 -1.07 6.44
CA ASP A 60 -20.74 -2.34 5.73
C ASP A 60 -19.54 -2.29 4.77
N GLN A 61 -19.15 -1.09 4.37
CA GLN A 61 -17.96 -0.78 3.59
C GLN A 61 -17.12 0.26 4.32
N LEU A 62 -15.79 0.18 4.13
CA LEU A 62 -14.86 1.23 4.51
C LEU A 62 -14.54 2.07 3.27
N LYS A 63 -14.81 3.37 3.34
CA LYS A 63 -14.39 4.34 2.32
C LYS A 63 -13.44 5.35 2.94
N LEU A 64 -12.32 5.57 2.25
CA LEU A 64 -11.27 6.50 2.63
C LEU A 64 -11.12 7.53 1.52
N THR A 65 -11.22 8.81 1.85
CA THR A 65 -10.97 9.91 0.91
C THR A 65 -9.85 10.78 1.45
N LEU A 66 -8.71 10.81 0.76
CA LEU A 66 -7.60 11.71 1.05
C LEU A 66 -7.66 12.88 0.07
N THR A 67 -7.83 14.08 0.58
CA THR A 67 -7.94 15.31 -0.21
C THR A 67 -6.74 16.20 0.07
N SER A 68 -6.07 16.65 -0.98
CA SER A 68 -5.02 17.67 -0.93
C SER A 68 -5.49 18.91 -1.69
N TYR A 69 -5.48 20.06 -1.04
CA TYR A 69 -5.85 21.34 -1.64
C TYR A 69 -4.68 22.31 -1.54
N ASN A 70 -4.22 22.82 -2.68
CA ASN A 70 -3.14 23.81 -2.72
C ASN A 70 -3.69 25.18 -2.28
N LEU A 71 -3.25 25.66 -1.11
CA LEU A 71 -3.61 26.96 -0.58
C LEU A 71 -2.65 28.06 -1.07
N GLY A 72 -1.48 27.67 -1.59
CA GLY A 72 -0.46 28.60 -2.03
C GLY A 72 -0.69 29.15 -3.44
N ASN A 73 0.14 30.13 -3.80
CA ASN A 73 0.09 30.81 -5.10
C ASN A 73 1.03 30.18 -6.15
N THR A 74 1.62 29.02 -5.87
CA THR A 74 2.54 28.32 -6.76
C THR A 74 2.10 26.88 -6.97
N ASP A 75 2.39 26.33 -8.15
CA ASP A 75 2.06 24.94 -8.45
C ASP A 75 2.74 23.96 -7.47
N VAL A 76 1.97 22.97 -7.02
CA VAL A 76 2.43 21.89 -6.15
C VAL A 76 2.38 20.57 -6.91
N THR A 77 3.55 19.95 -7.11
CA THR A 77 3.65 18.57 -7.58
C THR A 77 3.79 17.63 -6.38
N LEU A 78 2.87 16.68 -6.25
CA LEU A 78 2.90 15.66 -5.21
C LEU A 78 2.49 14.29 -5.77
N SER A 79 2.93 13.24 -5.09
CA SER A 79 2.37 11.90 -5.20
C SER A 79 1.69 11.55 -3.88
N GLN A 80 0.58 10.83 -3.94
CA GLN A 80 -0.13 10.35 -2.75
C GLN A 80 -0.59 8.90 -2.97
N ALA A 81 -0.74 8.15 -1.87
CA ALA A 81 -1.22 6.78 -1.91
C ALA A 81 -1.85 6.42 -0.57
N LEU A 82 -2.94 5.64 -0.62
CA LEU A 82 -3.45 4.92 0.55
C LEU A 82 -2.74 3.56 0.61
N HIS A 83 -1.90 3.39 1.63
CA HIS A 83 -1.08 2.19 1.81
C HIS A 83 -1.83 1.11 2.61
N SER A 84 -2.91 0.58 2.01
CA SER A 84 -3.80 -0.37 2.67
C SER A 84 -3.18 -1.76 2.82
N TYR A 85 -3.20 -2.28 4.05
CA TYR A 85 -2.86 -3.67 4.36
C TYR A 85 -4.14 -4.48 4.58
N PHE A 86 -4.34 -5.50 3.75
CA PHE A 86 -5.49 -6.38 3.86
C PHE A 86 -5.10 -7.68 4.55
N ALA A 87 -5.82 -8.02 5.62
CA ALA A 87 -5.65 -9.29 6.29
C ALA A 87 -6.17 -10.44 5.41
N VAL A 88 -5.33 -11.45 5.22
CA VAL A 88 -5.65 -12.67 4.47
C VAL A 88 -5.20 -13.89 5.26
N SER A 89 -5.84 -15.03 5.04
CA SER A 89 -5.55 -16.27 5.77
C SER A 89 -4.21 -16.89 5.37
N ASP A 90 -4.00 -17.10 4.07
CA ASP A 90 -2.74 -17.59 3.50
C ASP A 90 -2.48 -16.87 2.18
N VAL A 91 -1.44 -16.04 2.16
CA VAL A 91 -1.06 -15.22 0.99
C VAL A 91 -0.77 -16.07 -0.25
N ARG A 92 -0.33 -17.31 -0.09
CA ARG A 92 -0.02 -18.23 -1.19
C ARG A 92 -1.27 -18.73 -1.91
N ARG A 93 -2.43 -18.58 -1.26
CA ARG A 93 -3.75 -18.97 -1.78
C ARG A 93 -4.59 -17.77 -2.19
N VAL A 94 -4.01 -16.57 -2.14
CA VAL A 94 -4.68 -15.33 -2.52
C VAL A 94 -4.39 -15.03 -3.99
N GLN A 95 -5.41 -14.51 -4.66
CA GLN A 95 -5.27 -13.93 -5.99
C GLN A 95 -5.77 -12.49 -5.99
N VAL A 96 -5.07 -11.61 -6.70
CA VAL A 96 -5.57 -10.28 -7.04
C VAL A 96 -6.11 -10.30 -8.47
N GLU A 97 -7.39 -9.98 -8.61
CA GLU A 97 -8.12 -9.87 -9.87
C GLU A 97 -8.16 -8.42 -10.37
N GLY A 98 -8.41 -8.25 -11.67
CA GLY A 98 -8.48 -6.94 -12.32
C GLY A 98 -7.13 -6.39 -12.78
N VAL A 99 -6.07 -7.20 -12.66
CA VAL A 99 -4.70 -6.84 -13.09
C VAL A 99 -4.24 -7.49 -14.38
N ASP A 100 -5.02 -8.44 -14.92
CA ASP A 100 -4.66 -9.14 -16.15
C ASP A 100 -4.50 -8.16 -17.33
N GLY A 101 -3.45 -8.36 -18.12
CA GLY A 101 -3.11 -7.52 -19.27
C GLY A 101 -2.55 -6.14 -18.92
N LEU A 102 -2.52 -5.72 -17.65
CA LEU A 102 -1.96 -4.42 -17.26
C LEU A 102 -0.43 -4.40 -17.35
N ALA A 103 0.09 -3.25 -17.76
CA ALA A 103 1.52 -2.95 -17.60
C ALA A 103 1.82 -2.65 -16.13
N TYR A 104 2.97 -3.09 -15.64
CA TYR A 104 3.45 -2.79 -14.29
C TYR A 104 4.96 -2.59 -14.28
N ILE A 105 5.45 -1.88 -13.26
CA ILE A 105 6.86 -1.75 -12.95
C ILE A 105 7.22 -2.80 -11.89
N GLU A 106 8.19 -3.67 -12.16
CA GLU A 106 8.75 -4.63 -11.21
C GLU A 106 9.88 -3.97 -10.42
N THR A 107 9.60 -3.52 -9.19
CA THR A 107 10.58 -2.71 -8.45
C THR A 107 11.74 -3.54 -7.92
N LEU A 108 11.59 -4.87 -7.85
CA LEU A 108 12.64 -5.80 -7.44
C LEU A 108 13.58 -6.19 -8.60
N ALA A 109 13.26 -5.84 -9.85
CA ALA A 109 14.05 -6.19 -11.03
C ALA A 109 14.43 -4.93 -11.81
N ASN A 110 15.25 -4.08 -11.20
CA ASN A 110 15.77 -2.84 -11.81
C ASN A 110 14.67 -1.93 -12.39
N TRP A 111 13.48 -1.91 -11.77
CA TRP A 111 12.35 -1.09 -12.22
C TRP A 111 11.89 -1.42 -13.66
N GLU A 112 12.06 -2.66 -14.10
CA GLU A 112 11.65 -3.10 -15.43
C GLU A 112 10.12 -2.99 -15.61
N GLN A 113 9.70 -2.46 -16.76
CA GLN A 113 8.29 -2.49 -17.14
C GLN A 113 7.94 -3.83 -17.78
N ARG A 114 6.94 -4.50 -17.19
CA ARG A 114 6.44 -5.81 -17.62
C ARG A 114 4.94 -5.77 -17.86
N LYS A 115 4.39 -6.87 -18.40
CA LYS A 115 2.95 -7.06 -18.57
C LYS A 115 2.47 -8.24 -17.74
N GLN A 116 1.38 -8.05 -17.00
CA GLN A 116 0.77 -9.11 -16.21
C GLN A 116 0.03 -10.10 -17.11
N GLN A 117 0.11 -11.39 -16.75
CA GLN A 117 -0.60 -12.48 -17.39
C GLN A 117 -1.48 -13.16 -16.34
N GLY A 118 -2.80 -13.11 -16.52
CA GLY A 118 -3.79 -13.58 -15.56
C GLY A 118 -3.77 -12.83 -14.22
N ASN A 119 -4.46 -13.40 -13.24
CA ASN A 119 -4.49 -12.87 -11.86
C ASN A 119 -3.09 -12.88 -11.22
N LEU A 120 -2.84 -11.92 -10.33
CA LEU A 120 -1.61 -11.93 -9.53
C LEU A 120 -1.76 -12.92 -8.37
N GLY A 121 -0.92 -13.95 -8.35
CA GLY A 121 -0.64 -14.75 -7.16
C GLY A 121 0.68 -14.35 -6.49
N PHE A 122 0.91 -14.82 -5.27
CA PHE A 122 2.13 -14.53 -4.51
C PHE A 122 2.90 -15.83 -4.22
N ALA A 123 4.06 -15.98 -4.86
CA ALA A 123 4.97 -17.12 -4.67
C ALA A 123 6.27 -16.74 -3.94
N GLY A 124 6.46 -15.45 -3.65
CA GLY A 124 7.63 -14.88 -2.99
C GLY A 124 7.44 -13.38 -2.82
N GLU A 125 8.57 -12.68 -2.61
CA GLU A 125 8.55 -11.23 -2.52
C GLU A 125 8.04 -10.65 -3.83
N THR A 126 7.04 -9.79 -3.73
CA THR A 126 6.42 -9.12 -4.87
C THR A 126 6.39 -7.64 -4.51
N ASP A 127 6.87 -6.79 -5.41
CA ASP A 127 6.69 -5.34 -5.29
C ASP A 127 6.49 -4.73 -6.67
N ARG A 128 5.21 -4.53 -7.03
CA ARG A 128 4.79 -4.13 -8.37
C ARG A 128 3.97 -2.85 -8.33
N ILE A 129 4.21 -1.95 -9.30
CA ILE A 129 3.39 -0.76 -9.53
C ILE A 129 2.64 -0.95 -10.84
N TYR A 130 1.36 -1.30 -10.76
CA TYR A 130 0.48 -1.40 -11.93
C TYR A 130 0.15 -0.02 -12.46
N LEU A 131 0.28 0.17 -13.78
CA LEU A 131 0.00 1.41 -14.49
C LEU A 131 -1.41 1.36 -15.07
N ASN A 132 -2.12 2.49 -15.04
CA ASN A 132 -3.49 2.60 -15.53
C ASN A 132 -4.43 1.56 -14.91
N ALA A 133 -4.28 1.30 -13.62
CA ALA A 133 -5.10 0.35 -12.89
C ALA A 133 -6.59 0.74 -12.95
N PRO A 134 -7.52 -0.23 -13.04
CA PRO A 134 -8.94 0.04 -13.02
C PRO A 134 -9.38 0.58 -11.66
N ASP A 135 -10.56 1.21 -11.63
CA ASP A 135 -11.14 1.72 -10.38
C ASP A 135 -11.41 0.59 -9.38
N ARG A 136 -11.61 -0.64 -9.87
CA ARG A 136 -11.86 -1.82 -9.04
C ARG A 136 -10.78 -2.89 -9.19
N LEU A 137 -10.18 -3.26 -8.06
CA LEU A 137 -9.37 -4.48 -7.90
C LEU A 137 -10.02 -5.36 -6.84
N ALA A 138 -9.90 -6.69 -6.97
CA ALA A 138 -10.43 -7.63 -5.98
C ALA A 138 -9.35 -8.57 -5.46
N ILE A 139 -9.35 -8.81 -4.15
CA ILE A 139 -8.52 -9.81 -3.49
C ILE A 139 -9.43 -11.01 -3.20
N ARG A 140 -9.16 -12.14 -3.86
CA ARG A 140 -9.82 -13.42 -3.60
C ARG A 140 -9.01 -14.21 -2.60
N SER A 141 -9.65 -14.52 -1.47
CA SER A 141 -9.21 -15.54 -0.52
C SER A 141 -10.30 -16.59 -0.38
N ALA A 142 -9.95 -17.81 0.05
CA ALA A 142 -10.90 -18.89 0.30
C ALA A 142 -12.04 -18.54 1.26
N LEU A 143 -11.93 -17.43 2.03
CA LEU A 143 -12.91 -17.04 3.04
C LEU A 143 -13.59 -15.68 2.79
N LYS A 144 -13.00 -14.75 2.02
CA LYS A 144 -13.54 -13.39 1.81
C LYS A 144 -13.08 -12.80 0.47
N SER A 145 -13.92 -11.98 -0.13
CA SER A 145 -13.58 -11.10 -1.27
C SER A 145 -13.49 -9.67 -0.76
N LEU A 146 -12.36 -9.01 -0.99
CA LEU A 146 -12.20 -7.58 -0.70
C LEU A 146 -12.06 -6.83 -2.02
N SER A 147 -12.87 -5.81 -2.25
CA SER A 147 -12.72 -4.94 -3.42
C SER A 147 -12.30 -3.55 -2.99
N ARG A 148 -11.24 -3.02 -3.63
CA ARG A 148 -10.95 -1.59 -3.58
C ARG A 148 -11.69 -0.94 -4.73
N GLY A 149 -12.54 0.06 -4.46
CA GLY A 149 -13.34 0.77 -5.45
C GLY A 149 -13.54 2.24 -5.06
N GLY A 150 -13.58 3.14 -6.03
CA GLY A 150 -13.87 4.56 -5.81
C GLY A 150 -13.45 5.42 -7.01
N PRO A 151 -13.97 6.65 -7.15
CA PRO A 151 -13.51 7.55 -8.19
C PRO A 151 -12.01 7.77 -8.01
N THR A 152 -11.22 7.29 -8.97
CA THR A 152 -9.80 7.63 -9.01
C THR A 152 -9.69 9.09 -9.39
N CYS A 153 -8.88 9.86 -8.65
CA CYS A 153 -8.40 11.13 -9.18
C CYS A 153 -7.72 10.80 -10.53
N PRO A 154 -8.06 11.46 -11.65
CA PRO A 154 -7.46 11.12 -12.95
C PRO A 154 -5.93 11.12 -12.93
N ALA A 155 -5.34 11.85 -11.96
CA ALA A 155 -3.91 11.94 -11.70
C ALA A 155 -3.26 10.68 -11.07
N ILE A 156 -4.03 9.73 -10.51
CA ILE A 156 -3.49 8.57 -9.79
C ILE A 156 -4.20 7.29 -10.24
N ARG A 157 -3.68 6.71 -11.31
CA ARG A 157 -4.11 5.39 -11.81
C ARG A 157 -3.06 4.32 -11.58
N SER A 158 -2.36 4.37 -10.45
CA SER A 158 -1.39 3.33 -10.09
C SER A 158 -1.83 2.52 -8.88
N ALA A 159 -1.56 1.22 -8.90
CA ALA A 159 -1.78 0.33 -7.78
C ALA A 159 -0.46 -0.34 -7.43
N ARG A 160 0.04 -0.10 -6.21
CA ARG A 160 1.21 -0.81 -5.70
C ARG A 160 0.77 -2.04 -4.92
N LEU A 161 1.15 -3.23 -5.38
CA LEU A 161 0.83 -4.50 -4.73
C LEU A 161 2.12 -5.11 -4.18
N ARG A 162 2.11 -5.42 -2.87
CA ARG A 162 3.25 -6.03 -2.18
C ARG A 162 2.87 -7.36 -1.55
N GLY A 163 3.70 -8.37 -1.77
CA GLY A 163 3.64 -9.69 -1.12
C GLY A 163 4.77 -9.85 -0.10
N PRO A 164 4.65 -10.78 0.86
CA PRO A 164 5.68 -11.00 1.86
C PRO A 164 6.96 -11.54 1.23
N HIS A 165 8.08 -11.22 1.89
CA HIS A 165 9.38 -11.82 1.59
C HIS A 165 9.27 -13.35 1.67
N PRO A 166 9.96 -14.14 0.81
CA PRO A 166 10.00 -15.58 0.99
C PRO A 166 10.49 -15.89 2.41
N PRO A 167 9.95 -16.94 3.07
CA PRO A 167 10.52 -17.40 4.32
C PRO A 167 12.01 -17.68 4.10
N PRO A 168 12.87 -17.44 5.11
CA PRO A 168 14.27 -17.87 5.02
C PRO A 168 14.30 -19.36 4.65
N PRO A 169 15.28 -19.82 3.87
CA PRO A 169 15.42 -21.24 3.55
C PRO A 169 15.41 -22.04 4.87
N SER A 170 14.67 -23.16 4.89
CA SER A 170 14.71 -24.07 6.04
C SER A 170 16.17 -24.38 6.37
N PRO A 171 16.56 -24.38 7.66
CA PRO A 171 17.89 -24.83 8.04
C PRO A 171 18.10 -26.23 7.46
N ALA A 172 19.30 -26.46 6.91
CA ALA A 172 19.67 -27.79 6.44
C ALA A 172 19.39 -28.80 7.56
N PRO A 173 18.82 -29.99 7.25
CA PRO A 173 18.63 -31.00 8.26
C PRO A 173 19.96 -31.27 8.96
N PRO A 174 19.98 -31.43 10.30
CA PRO A 174 21.20 -31.72 11.02
C PRO A 174 21.88 -32.95 10.39
N PRO A 175 23.22 -32.99 10.32
CA PRO A 175 23.92 -34.14 9.79
C PRO A 175 23.43 -35.38 10.52
N VAL A 176 22.96 -36.37 9.76
CA VAL A 176 22.55 -37.67 10.30
C VAL A 176 23.79 -38.27 10.96
N HIS A 177 23.81 -38.28 12.30
CA HIS A 177 24.83 -39.01 13.06
C HIS A 177 24.72 -40.48 12.67
N ARG A 178 25.64 -40.93 11.81
CA ARG A 178 25.88 -42.36 11.63
C ARG A 178 26.45 -42.86 12.95
N PRO A 179 25.87 -43.89 13.58
CA PRO A 179 26.47 -44.49 14.76
C PRO A 179 27.88 -44.98 14.39
N HIS A 180 28.87 -44.65 15.22
CA HIS A 180 30.19 -45.24 15.11
C HIS A 180 30.06 -46.76 15.29
N PRO A 181 30.76 -47.57 14.48
CA PRO A 181 30.82 -49.01 14.71
C PRO A 181 31.42 -49.26 16.10
N PRO A 182 30.98 -50.31 16.80
CA PRO A 182 31.50 -50.63 18.13
C PRO A 182 33.01 -50.85 18.05
N SER A 183 33.76 -50.11 18.87
CA SER A 183 35.16 -50.39 19.14
C SER A 183 35.23 -51.72 19.89
N HIS A 184 35.85 -52.73 19.28
CA HIS A 184 36.18 -53.97 19.96
C HIS A 184 37.45 -53.77 20.82
N CYS A 185 37.34 -54.23 22.07
CA CYS A 185 38.32 -54.34 23.16
C CYS A 185 38.78 -53.04 23.83
#